data_AF-A0A7J9ZSX2-F1
#
_entry.id   AF-A0A7J9ZSX2-F1
#
_cell.length_a   1.000
_cell.length_b   1.000
_cell.length_c   1.000
_cell.angle_alpha   90.00
_cell.angle_beta   90.00
_cell.angle_gamma   90.00
#
_symmetry.space_group_name_H-M   'P 1'
#
loop_
_entity.id
_entity.type
_entity.pdbx_description
1 polymer ?
#
loop_
_entity_poly.entity_id
_entity_poly.type
_entity_poly.pdbx_seq_one_letter_code
_entity_poly.pdbx_strand_id
1 'polypeptide(L)' 'MHRTGEGLRTKEQVAEFFAGYELVDPGLVPVTQWRPDADETGAEEVWLLGGLGRKR' A
#
# COMPACT_ATOMS: atom_id res chain seq x y z
N MET A 1 9.31 10.97 -14.66
CA MET A 1 10.25 10.08 -13.94
C MET A 1 9.74 8.64 -14.05
N HIS A 2 10.32 7.83 -14.93
CA HIS A 2 10.14 6.37 -14.96
C HIS A 2 11.55 5.78 -14.98
N ARG A 3 11.97 5.11 -13.90
CA ARG A 3 13.23 4.36 -13.87
C ARG A 3 12.87 2.89 -13.63
N THR A 4 12.95 2.12 -14.70
CA THR A 4 13.17 0.67 -14.70
C THR A 4 14.44 0.38 -13.88
N GLY A 5 14.54 -0.59 -12.97
CA GLY A 5 13.63 -1.65 -12.54
C GLY A 5 14.47 -2.68 -11.77
N GLU A 6 15.03 -2.29 -10.62
CA GLU A 6 15.65 -3.24 -9.67
C GLU A 6 15.04 -2.99 -8.29
N GLY A 7 14.23 -3.94 -7.80
CA GLY A 7 13.66 -3.92 -6.45
C GLY A 7 12.22 -3.42 -6.30
N LEU A 8 11.58 -2.96 -7.37
CA LEU A 8 10.14 -2.67 -7.35
C LEU A 8 9.34 -3.98 -7.27
N ARG A 9 8.32 -4.00 -6.41
CA ARG A 9 7.43 -5.15 -6.22
C ARG A 9 6.05 -4.84 -6.79
N THR A 10 5.41 -5.84 -7.38
CA THR A 10 3.98 -5.76 -7.70
C THR A 10 3.16 -5.71 -6.41
N LYS A 11 1.89 -5.32 -6.51
CA LYS A 11 0.97 -5.31 -5.37
C LYS A 11 0.84 -6.71 -4.75
N GLU A 12 0.79 -7.74 -5.58
CA GLU A 12 0.71 -9.14 -5.16
C GLU A 12 1.96 -9.57 -4.39
N GLN A 13 3.14 -9.22 -4.90
CA GLN A 13 4.41 -9.49 -4.20
C GLN A 13 4.52 -8.75 -2.87
N VAL A 14 3.93 -7.56 -2.75
CA VAL A 14 3.86 -6.86 -1.46
C VAL A 14 2.83 -7.53 -0.53
N ALA A 15 1.71 -8.01 -1.07
CA ALA A 15 0.67 -8.69 -0.29
C ALA A 15 1.19 -9.98 0.37
N GLU A 16 2.16 -10.66 -0.24
CA GLU A 16 2.82 -11.84 0.36
C GLU A 16 3.47 -11.56 1.72
N PHE A 17 3.95 -10.34 1.99
CA PHE A 17 4.48 -9.98 3.31
C PHE A 17 3.41 -9.97 4.41
N PHE A 18 2.14 -9.81 4.03
CA PHE A 18 1.01 -9.84 4.94
C PHE A 18 0.41 -11.24 5.09
N ALA A 19 1.00 -12.27 4.47
CA ALA A 19 0.55 -13.65 4.63
C ALA A 19 0.52 -14.05 6.12
N GLY A 20 -0.63 -14.54 6.60
CA GLY A 20 -0.85 -14.91 8.00
C GLY A 20 -1.25 -13.76 8.94
N TYR A 21 -1.35 -12.53 8.43
CA TYR A 21 -1.90 -11.39 9.16
C TYR A 21 -3.34 -11.11 8.73
N GLU A 22 -4.14 -10.53 9.63
CA GLU A 22 -5.44 -9.96 9.28
C GLU A 22 -5.22 -8.55 8.76
N LEU A 23 -5.48 -8.32 7.46
CA LEU A 23 -5.37 -6.99 6.87
C LEU A 23 -6.51 -6.10 7.36
N VAL A 24 -6.15 -4.95 7.93
CA VAL A 24 -7.10 -3.94 8.39
C VAL A 24 -7.56 -3.11 7.19
N ASP A 25 -8.86 -2.86 7.10
CA ASP A 25 -9.46 -1.99 6.07
C ASP A 25 -8.76 -0.60 6.02
N PRO A 26 -8.35 -0.13 4.82
CA PRO A 26 -8.74 -0.58 3.47
C PRO A 26 -7.87 -1.70 2.85
N GLY A 27 -6.98 -2.32 3.62
CA GLY A 27 -6.04 -3.32 3.14
C GLY A 27 -4.77 -2.71 2.55
N LEU A 28 -4.26 -3.31 1.47
CA LEU A 28 -3.07 -2.83 0.76
C LEU A 28 -3.48 -1.96 -0.44
N VAL A 29 -3.18 -0.66 -0.36
CA VAL A 29 -3.55 0.38 -1.33
C VAL A 29 -2.37 1.32 -1.56
N PRO A 30 -2.38 2.21 -2.58
CA PRO A 30 -1.48 3.36 -2.61
C PRO A 30 -1.47 4.08 -1.25
N VAL A 31 -0.29 4.46 -0.75
CA VAL A 31 -0.14 4.99 0.62
C VAL A 31 -1.01 6.22 0.87
N THR A 32 -1.21 7.05 -0.16
CA THR A 32 -2.06 8.25 -0.12
C THR A 32 -3.55 7.94 0.04
N GLN A 33 -3.97 6.70 -0.20
CA GLN A 33 -5.35 6.23 -0.03
C GLN A 33 -5.56 5.49 1.29
N TRP A 34 -4.51 5.29 2.09
CA TRP A 34 -4.61 4.59 3.36
C TRP A 34 -5.08 5.56 4.46
N ARG A 35 -6.39 5.53 4.75
CA ARG A 35 -7.06 6.37 5.77
C ARG A 35 -6.58 7.82 5.75
N PRO A 36 -6.70 8.53 4.61
CA PRO A 36 -6.25 9.91 4.50
C PRO A 36 -7.01 10.81 5.46
N ASP A 37 -6.37 11.90 5.89
CA ASP A 37 -7.07 12.95 6.59
C ASP A 37 -8.07 13.65 5.65
N ALA A 38 -9.09 14.32 6.22
CA ALA A 38 -10.20 14.88 5.45
C ALA A 38 -9.77 15.89 4.37
N ASP A 39 -8.67 16.59 4.58
CA ASP A 39 -8.13 17.59 3.66
C ASP A 39 -7.18 16.99 2.60
N GLU A 40 -6.87 15.69 2.70
CA GLU A 40 -5.92 14.99 1.81
C GLU A 40 -6.61 14.20 0.68
N THR A 41 -7.92 14.40 0.48
CA THR A 41 -8.67 13.74 -0.59
C THR A 41 -8.17 14.23 -1.96
N GLY A 42 -7.67 13.31 -2.79
CA GLY A 42 -7.22 13.63 -4.16
C GLY A 42 -5.71 13.81 -4.34
N ALA A 43 -4.89 13.37 -3.39
CA ALA A 43 -3.45 13.25 -3.57
C ALA A 43 -3.10 12.44 -4.84
N GLU A 44 -2.02 12.84 -5.52
CA GLU A 44 -1.56 12.18 -6.74
C GLU A 44 -1.32 10.68 -6.53
N GLU A 45 -1.52 9.91 -7.60
CA GLU A 45 -1.22 8.49 -7.60
C GLU A 45 0.29 8.28 -7.48
N VAL A 46 0.70 7.57 -6.42
CA VAL A 46 2.10 7.25 -6.14
C VAL A 46 2.36 5.77 -6.27
N TRP A 47 3.58 5.40 -6.67
CA TRP A 47 4.01 3.99 -6.78
C TRP A 47 4.19 3.28 -5.43
N LEU A 48 4.00 4.00 -4.31
CA LEU A 48 4.20 3.47 -2.97
C LEU A 48 2.90 2.86 -2.43
N LEU A 49 2.97 1.61 -1.97
CA LEU A 49 1.86 0.91 -1.33
C LEU A 49 1.96 0.99 0.21
N GLY A 50 0.81 1.07 0.88
CA GLY A 50 0.66 1.05 2.33
C GLY A 50 -0.45 0.10 2.77
N GLY A 51 -0.25 -0.58 3.90
CA GLY A 51 -1.20 -1.52 4.50
C GLY A 51 -0.83 -1.88 5.93
N LEU A 52 -1.82 -2.27 6.73
CA LEU A 52 -1.63 -2.63 8.15
C LEU A 52 -2.12 -4.06 8.39
N GLY A 53 -1.22 -4.92 8.87
CA GLY A 53 -1.52 -6.30 9.25
C GLY A 53 -1.56 -6.47 10.76
N ARG A 54 -2.67 -6.98 11.29
CA ARG A 54 -2.80 -7.35 12.70
C ARG A 54 -2.39 -8.81 12.88
N LYS A 55 -1.46 -9.04 13.82
CA LYS A 55 -1.13 -10.39 14.31
C LYS A 55 -2.13 -10.79 15.38
N ARG A 56 -2.55 -12.06 15.39
CA ARG A 56 -3.35 -12.62 16.48
C ARG A 56 -2.51 -12.93 17.71
#